data_AF-A0A2D4SQ89-F1
#
_entry.id   AF-A0A2D4SQ89-F1
#
_cell.length_a   1.000
_cell.length_b   1.000
_cell.length_c   1.000
_cell.angle_alpha   90.00
_cell.angle_beta   90.00
_cell.angle_gamma   90.00
#
_symmetry.space_group_name_H-M   'P 1'
#
loop_
_entity.id
_entity.type
_entity.pdbx_description
1 polymer ?
#
loop_
_entity_poly.entity_id
_entity_poly.type
_entity_poly.pdbx_seq_one_letter_code
_entity_poly.pdbx_strand_id
1 'polypeptide(L)' 'MTAVFEIDHQTIEQFREQTEDDKKHLPIFHTSVIDEDGQVVAMLKKMLYVRKKREKFYFLDLC' A
#
# COMPACT_ATOMS: atom_id res chain seq x y z
N MET A 1 14.49 17.41 2.55
CA MET A 1 13.09 17.24 2.14
C MET A 1 12.69 15.77 2.07
N THR A 2 11.74 15.35 2.91
CA THR A 2 11.35 13.93 3.08
C THR A 2 9.84 13.80 3.25
N ALA A 3 9.27 12.65 2.87
CA ALA A 3 7.91 12.26 3.19
C ALA A 3 7.89 10.81 3.69
N VAL A 4 7.10 10.52 4.72
CA VAL A 4 6.97 9.19 5.31
C VAL A 4 5.55 8.68 5.09
N PHE A 5 5.43 7.46 4.59
CA PHE A 5 4.16 6.74 4.50
C PHE A 5 4.23 5.55 5.44
N GLU A 6 3.25 5.46 6.33
CA GLU A 6 3.10 4.33 7.25
C GLU A 6 1.75 3.67 6.99
N ILE A 7 1.75 2.34 7.05
CA ILE A 7 0.55 1.53 7.00
C ILE A 7 0.62 0.61 8.20
N ASP A 8 -0.28 0.82 9.16
CA ASP A 8 -0.32 -0.01 10.36
C ASP A 8 -0.82 -1.43 10.05
N HIS A 9 -0.55 -2.35 10.99
CA HIS A 9 -0.96 -3.74 10.85
C HIS A 9 -2.47 -3.92 10.73
N GLN A 10 -3.27 -3.12 11.42
CA GLN A 10 -4.73 -3.23 11.37
C GLN A 10 -5.26 -2.88 9.96
N THR A 11 -4.71 -1.85 9.34
CA THR A 11 -5.01 -1.45 7.96
C THR A 11 -4.62 -2.54 6.98
N ILE A 12 -3.48 -3.22 7.22
CA ILE A 12 -3.08 -4.38 6.41
C ILE A 12 -4.10 -5.51 6.53
N GLU A 13 -4.58 -5.86 7.74
CA GLU A 13 -5.61 -6.89 7.90
C GLU A 13 -6.92 -6.50 7.20
N GLN A 14 -7.36 -5.25 7.34
CA GLN A 14 -8.54 -4.74 6.64
C GLN A 14 -8.41 -4.86 5.12
N PHE A 15 -7.24 -4.57 4.55
CA PHE A 15 -7.02 -4.75 3.12
C PHE A 15 -7.04 -6.22 2.70
N ARG A 16 -6.62 -7.15 3.55
CA ARG A 16 -6.72 -8.60 3.27
C ARG A 16 -8.18 -9.02 3.19
N GLU A 17 -9.01 -8.60 4.14
CA GLU A 17 -10.46 -8.87 4.13
C GLU A 17 -11.14 -8.26 2.89
N GLN A 18 -10.84 -7.00 2.58
CA GLN A 18 -11.46 -6.26 1.45
C GLN A 18 -11.04 -6.77 0.06
N THR A 19 -10.01 -7.60 -0.03
CA THR A 19 -9.51 -8.14 -1.30
C THR A 19 -9.63 -9.67 -1.38
N GLU A 20 -10.37 -10.28 -0.44
CA GLU A 20 -10.56 -11.73 -0.38
C GLU A 20 -11.22 -12.30 -1.66
N ASP A 21 -12.16 -11.55 -2.23
CA ASP A 21 -12.93 -11.91 -3.43
C ASP A 21 -12.21 -11.61 -4.75
N ASP A 22 -10.88 -11.47 -4.69
CA ASP A 22 -10.01 -11.19 -5.84
C ASP A 22 -10.24 -9.82 -6.48
N LYS A 23 -11.09 -8.97 -5.88
CA LYS A 23 -11.28 -7.58 -6.31
C LYS A 23 -10.09 -6.72 -5.87
N LYS A 24 -9.91 -5.64 -6.62
CA LYS A 24 -8.97 -4.58 -6.28
C LYS A 24 -9.60 -3.65 -5.24
N HIS A 25 -8.80 -3.23 -4.26
CA HIS A 25 -9.10 -2.13 -3.37
C HIS A 25 -8.18 -0.94 -3.71
N LEU A 26 -8.72 0.29 -3.65
CA LEU A 26 -8.04 1.52 -4.07
C LEU A 26 -8.00 2.57 -2.95
N PRO A 27 -7.29 2.31 -1.84
CA PRO A 27 -7.20 3.24 -0.71
C PRO A 27 -6.37 4.47 -1.09
N ILE A 28 -6.72 5.62 -0.49
CA ILE A 28 -6.02 6.89 -0.69
C ILE A 28 -5.32 7.27 0.62
N PHE A 29 -4.01 7.49 0.53
CA PHE A 29 -3.15 7.95 1.60
C PHE A 29 -2.79 9.42 1.40
N HIS A 30 -2.61 10.12 2.53
CA HIS A 30 -2.11 11.48 2.56
C HIS A 30 -0.89 11.54 3.46
N THR A 31 0.11 12.33 3.09
CA THR A 31 1.25 12.64 3.95
C THR A 31 1.85 14.00 3.60
N SER A 32 2.61 14.55 4.51
CA SER A 32 3.31 15.83 4.34
C SER A 32 4.73 15.61 3.85
N VAL A 33 5.17 16.51 2.98
CA VAL A 33 6.59 16.68 2.67
C VAL A 33 7.14 17.70 3.64
N ILE A 34 8.17 17.31 4.39
CA ILE A 34 8.82 18.14 5.41
C ILE A 34 10.22 18.51 4.92
N ASP A 35 10.59 19.79 5.02
CA ASP A 35 11.94 20.27 4.75
C ASP A 35 12.90 20.05 5.95
N GLU A 36 14.14 20.51 5.83
CA GLU A 36 15.17 20.42 6.86
C GLU A 36 14.86 21.20 8.13
N ASP A 37 14.03 22.25 8.05
CA ASP A 37 13.62 23.08 9.19
C ASP A 37 12.35 22.55 9.88
N GLY A 38 11.81 21.43 9.39
CA GLY A 38 10.60 20.81 9.93
C GLY A 38 9.30 21.42 9.37
N GLN A 39 9.37 22.26 8.35
CA GLN A 39 8.19 22.90 7.77
C GLN A 39 7.51 22.00 6.74
N VAL A 40 6.19 22.04 6.73
CA VAL A 40 5.39 21.37 5.70
C VAL A 40 5.44 22.21 4.43
N VAL A 41 6.14 21.71 3.42
CA VAL A 41 6.32 22.39 2.13
C VAL A 41 5.38 21.88 1.04
N ALA A 42 4.79 20.69 1.23
CA ALA A 42 3.78 20.15 0.33
C ALA A 42 2.90 19.08 1.00
N MET A 43 1.75 18.83 0.40
CA MET A 43 0.83 17.75 0.75
C MET A 43 0.75 16.74 -0.39
N LEU A 44 0.99 15.46 -0.08
CA LEU A 44 0.90 14.37 -1.03
C LEU A 44 -0.43 13.64 -0.86
N LYS A 45 -1.02 13.27 -2.00
CA LYS A 45 -2.16 12.35 -2.10
C LYS A 45 -1.74 11.17 -2.97
N LYS A 46 -1.80 9.96 -2.42
CA LYS A 46 -1.40 8.74 -3.11
C LYS A 46 -2.52 7.71 -3.07
N MET A 47 -3.02 7.31 -4.23
CA MET A 47 -3.87 6.14 -4.35
C MET A 47 -2.98 4.89 -4.49
N LEU A 48 -3.23 3.87 -3.67
CA LEU A 48 -2.56 2.58 -3.79
C LEU A 48 -3.47 1.58 -4.50
N TYR A 49 -2.87 0.71 -5.32
CA TYR A 49 -3.55 -0.45 -5.85
C TYR A 49 -3.27 -1.63 -4.94
N VAL A 50 -4.30 -2.16 -4.32
CA VAL A 50 -4.19 -3.32 -3.42
C VAL A 50 -5.03 -4.46 -3.97
N ARG A 51 -4.41 -5.63 -4.07
CA ARG A 51 -5.05 -6.86 -4.52
C ARG A 51 -4.35 -8.04 -3.85
N LYS A 52 -5.12 -9.08 -3.51
CA LYS A 52 -4.59 -10.39 -3.13
C LYS A 52 -3.61 -10.89 -4.21
N LYS A 53 -2.39 -11.22 -3.78
CA LYS A 53 -1.37 -11.83 -4.65
C LYS A 53 -1.84 -13.23 -5.03
N ARG A 54 -1.89 -13.53 -6.33
CA ARG A 54 -2.16 -14.90 -6.80
C ARG A 54 -0.96 -15.78 -6.50
N GLU A 55 -1.18 -16.95 -5.92
CA GLU A 55 -0.14 -17.96 -5.80
C GLU A 55 0.30 -18.38 -7.21
N LYS A 56 1.61 -18.31 -7.47
CA LYS A 56 2.18 -18.91 -8.67
C LYS A 56 2.42 -20.39 -8.35
N PHE A 57 1.59 -21.27 -8.88
CA PHE A 57 1.91 -22.69 -8.93
C PHE A 57 3.06 -22.88 -9.92
N TYR A 58 4.28 -23.11 -9.44
CA TYR A 58 5.38 -23.60 -10.27
C TYR A 58 5.17 -25.11 -10.46
N PHE A 59 4.40 -25.51 -11.47
CA PHE A 59 4.25 -26.92 -11.87
C PHE A 59 5.34 -27.30 -12.88
N LEU A 60 6.62 -27.19 -12.51
CA LEU A 60 7.78 -27.57 -13.34
C LEU A 60 8.93 -28.03 -12.43
N ASP A 61 8.76 -29.19 -11.79
CA ASP A 61 9.86 -30.01 -11.23
C ASP A 61 9.50 -31.52 -11.31
N LEU A 62 8.74 -31.88 -12.34
CA LEU A 62 8.41 -33.27 -12.69
C LEU A 62 8.54 -33.42 -14.21
N CYS A 63 9.78 -33.40 -14.69
CA CYS A 63 10.20 -34.06 -15.92
C CYS A 63 11.69 -34.39 -15.84
#